data_AF-A0A8B7VVG3-F1
#
_entry.id   AF-A0A8B7VVG3-F1
#
_cell.length_a   1.000
_cell.length_b   1.000
_cell.length_c   1.000
_cell.angle_alpha   90.00
_cell.angle_beta   90.00
_cell.angle_gamma   90.00
#
_symmetry.space_group_name_H-M   'P 1'
#
loop_
_entity.id
_entity.type
_entity.pdbx_description
1 polymer ?
#
loop_
_entity_poly.entity_id
_entity_poly.type
_entity_poly.pdbx_seq_one_letter_code
_entity_poly.pdbx_strand_id
1 'polypeptide(L)'
;MAMTRSGRLALRTLQGSGWVRGSGPAVLSRLQDEAVVRPGFLSKAEEETLSRELEPELRRRRYEYDHWDAAIHGFRETEKSRWSEASRAILQRVQVAAFGPGQTLLSPVHVLDLEPQGYIKPHVDSVKFCGATIAGLSLLSPSVMRLVHTQEPGQWLELLLEPGSLYILRDSARYDFSHEILRDEESFFGERRIPRGRRISVICRSLPEEMGPGWPAPAC
;
A
#
# COMPACT_ATOMS: atom_id res chain seq x y z
N MET A 1 -25.30 -30.79 -34.70
CA MET A 1 -25.56 -31.01 -33.25
C MET A 1 -24.65 -32.15 -32.81
N ALA A 2 -23.82 -32.11 -31.77
CA ALA A 2 -23.71 -31.21 -30.63
C ALA A 2 -22.22 -31.09 -30.21
N MET A 3 -21.94 -30.00 -29.51
CA MET A 3 -20.62 -29.51 -29.10
C MET A 3 -20.03 -30.33 -27.94
N THR A 4 -18.72 -30.60 -28.02
CA THR A 4 -17.89 -31.03 -26.90
C THR A 4 -17.66 -29.86 -25.94
N ARG A 5 -18.31 -29.88 -24.77
CA ARG A 5 -18.05 -28.93 -23.68
C ARG A 5 -16.77 -29.33 -22.94
N SER A 6 -15.69 -28.62 -23.23
CA SER A 6 -14.50 -28.57 -22.40
C SER A 6 -14.83 -27.81 -21.11
N GLY A 7 -14.89 -28.52 -19.98
CA GLY A 7 -15.11 -27.94 -18.67
C GLY A 7 -13.83 -27.29 -18.15
N ARG A 8 -13.70 -25.96 -18.30
CA ARG A 8 -12.76 -25.18 -17.51
C ARG A 8 -13.28 -25.11 -16.09
N LEU A 9 -12.53 -25.64 -15.12
CA LEU A 9 -12.74 -25.35 -13.71
C LEU A 9 -12.59 -23.85 -13.51
N ALA A 10 -13.70 -23.15 -13.31
CA ALA A 10 -13.69 -21.81 -12.77
C ALA A 10 -13.23 -21.91 -11.32
N LEU A 11 -12.01 -21.46 -11.03
CA LEU A 11 -11.58 -21.18 -9.66
C LEU A 11 -12.56 -20.14 -9.09
N ARG A 12 -13.48 -20.60 -8.25
CA ARG A 12 -14.45 -19.74 -7.56
C ARG A 12 -13.69 -18.81 -6.64
N THR A 13 -13.51 -17.56 -7.07
CA THR A 13 -12.98 -16.50 -6.22
C THR A 13 -14.02 -16.16 -5.16
N LEU A 14 -13.67 -16.33 -3.89
CA LEU A 14 -14.52 -15.89 -2.79
C LEU A 14 -14.30 -14.41 -2.55
N GLN A 15 -15.38 -13.64 -2.49
CA GLN A 15 -15.33 -12.25 -2.03
C GLN A 15 -14.98 -12.28 -0.53
N GLY A 16 -13.91 -11.62 -0.12
CA GLY A 16 -13.74 -11.21 1.27
C GLY A 16 -14.72 -10.09 1.60
N SER A 17 -14.39 -9.25 2.60
CA SER A 17 -15.00 -7.92 2.69
C SER A 17 -14.90 -7.24 1.30
N GLY A 18 -15.82 -6.33 0.95
CA GLY A 18 -15.90 -5.74 -0.41
C GLY A 18 -14.61 -5.07 -0.95
N TRP A 19 -13.56 -5.03 -0.15
CA TRP A 19 -12.27 -4.39 -0.36
C TRP A 19 -11.10 -5.37 -0.43
N VAL A 20 -11.31 -6.66 -0.13
CA VAL A 20 -10.29 -7.71 -0.13
C VAL A 20 -10.75 -8.93 -0.92
N ARG A 21 -9.89 -9.44 -1.79
CA ARG A 21 -10.06 -10.70 -2.51
C ARG A 21 -8.82 -11.55 -2.32
N GLY A 22 -8.95 -12.86 -2.47
CA GLY A 22 -7.82 -13.77 -2.35
C GLY A 22 -7.98 -15.01 -3.20
N SER A 23 -6.87 -15.73 -3.37
CA SER A 23 -6.83 -16.97 -4.15
C SER A 23 -7.67 -18.10 -3.56
N GLY A 24 -7.97 -18.06 -2.26
CA GLY A 24 -8.85 -19.00 -1.59
C GLY A 24 -9.13 -18.64 -0.12
N PRO A 25 -10.01 -19.40 0.56
CA PRO A 25 -10.39 -19.12 1.94
C PRO A 25 -9.22 -19.22 2.93
N ALA A 26 -8.26 -20.12 2.67
CA ALA A 26 -7.12 -20.33 3.57
C ALA A 26 -6.23 -19.09 3.69
N VAL A 27 -5.86 -18.45 2.57
CA VAL A 27 -5.03 -17.23 2.60
C VAL A 27 -5.82 -16.04 3.16
N LEU A 28 -7.11 -15.94 2.86
CA LEU A 28 -7.98 -14.90 3.42
C LEU A 28 -8.09 -15.01 4.94
N SER A 29 -8.30 -16.21 5.47
CA SER A 29 -8.38 -16.44 6.91
C SER A 29 -7.04 -16.21 7.59
N ARG A 30 -5.92 -16.64 6.97
CA ARG A 30 -4.58 -16.44 7.52
C ARG A 30 -4.23 -14.96 7.66
N LEU A 31 -4.56 -14.16 6.65
CA LEU A 31 -4.13 -12.75 6.57
C LEU A 31 -5.22 -11.75 6.98
N GLN A 32 -6.34 -12.20 7.54
CA GLN A 32 -7.51 -11.35 7.83
C GLN A 32 -7.19 -10.14 8.73
N ASP A 33 -6.22 -10.30 9.64
CA ASP A 33 -5.76 -9.28 10.60
C ASP A 33 -4.40 -8.67 10.20
N GLU A 34 -3.79 -9.20 9.13
CA GLU A 34 -2.44 -8.85 8.69
C GLU A 34 -2.41 -8.00 7.42
N ALA A 35 -3.38 -8.19 6.52
CA ALA A 35 -3.59 -7.40 5.30
C ALA A 35 -4.97 -6.74 5.34
N VAL A 36 -5.03 -5.55 5.94
CA VAL A 36 -6.29 -4.87 6.28
C VAL A 36 -6.50 -3.64 5.42
N VAL A 37 -7.74 -3.41 4.96
CA VAL A 37 -8.16 -2.15 4.34
C VAL A 37 -9.29 -1.53 5.17
N ARG A 38 -9.13 -0.25 5.52
CA ARG A 38 -10.14 0.59 6.17
C ARG A 38 -10.59 1.67 5.17
N PRO A 39 -11.66 1.42 4.38
CA PRO A 39 -12.21 2.42 3.48
C PRO A 39 -12.79 3.60 4.27
N GLY A 40 -12.76 4.80 3.71
CA GLY A 40 -13.27 6.01 4.36
C GLY A 40 -12.61 6.33 5.70
N PHE A 41 -11.35 5.91 5.89
CA PHE A 41 -10.59 6.22 7.10
C PHE A 41 -10.38 7.73 7.23
N LEU A 42 -10.09 8.40 6.11
CA LEU A 42 -10.09 9.85 6.01
C LEU A 42 -11.48 10.35 5.63
N SER A 43 -11.90 11.42 6.29
CA SER A 43 -12.97 12.28 5.80
C SER A 43 -12.50 13.09 4.59
N LYS A 44 -13.44 13.66 3.82
CA LYS A 44 -13.10 14.52 2.68
C LYS A 44 -12.27 15.75 3.08
N ALA A 45 -12.51 16.30 4.27
CA ALA A 45 -11.72 17.41 4.80
C ALA A 45 -10.26 16.99 5.11
N GLU A 46 -10.06 15.76 5.59
CA GLU A 46 -8.72 15.21 5.85
C GLU A 46 -7.98 14.87 4.56
N GLU A 47 -8.67 14.31 3.56
CA GLU A 47 -8.12 14.13 2.21
C GLU A 47 -7.64 15.46 1.61
N GLU A 48 -8.47 16.51 1.73
CA GLU A 48 -8.14 17.85 1.26
C GLU A 48 -6.98 18.48 2.04
N THR A 49 -6.94 18.30 3.36
CA THR A 49 -5.86 18.78 4.22
C THR A 49 -4.52 18.24 3.77
N LEU A 50 -4.41 16.92 3.60
CA LEU A 50 -3.18 16.29 3.12
C LEU A 50 -2.84 16.73 1.69
N SER A 51 -3.84 16.74 0.78
CA SER A 51 -3.61 17.10 -0.62
C SER A 51 -3.09 18.54 -0.75
N ARG A 52 -3.68 19.51 -0.03
CA ARG A 52 -3.24 20.91 -0.05
C ARG A 52 -1.84 21.10 0.53
N GLU A 53 -1.50 20.35 1.58
CA GLU A 53 -0.18 20.44 2.20
C GLU A 53 0.93 19.81 1.35
N LEU A 54 0.64 18.68 0.68
CA LEU A 54 1.63 17.92 -0.08
C LEU A 54 1.86 18.45 -1.49
N GLU A 55 0.83 19.02 -2.13
CA GLU A 55 0.89 19.44 -3.54
C GLU A 55 2.03 20.43 -3.84
N PRO A 56 2.30 21.48 -3.04
CA PRO A 56 3.37 22.43 -3.34
C PRO A 56 4.77 21.80 -3.30
N GLU A 57 4.97 20.81 -2.42
CA GLU A 57 6.25 20.11 -2.27
C GLU A 57 6.46 19.13 -3.42
N LEU A 58 5.44 18.32 -3.74
CA LEU A 58 5.49 17.33 -4.83
C LEU A 58 5.64 18.02 -6.19
N ARG A 59 4.93 19.13 -6.45
CA ARG A 59 5.02 19.87 -7.73
C ARG A 59 6.42 20.37 -8.08
N ARG A 60 7.28 20.56 -7.09
CA ARG A 60 8.67 21.01 -7.31
C ARG A 60 9.59 19.88 -7.77
N ARG A 61 9.16 18.63 -7.64
CA ARG A 61 9.91 17.44 -8.05
C ARG A 61 9.44 16.97 -9.43
N ARG A 62 10.38 16.42 -10.19
CA ARG A 62 10.12 15.79 -11.49
C ARG A 62 9.72 14.34 -11.28
N TYR A 63 8.95 13.79 -12.21
CA TYR A 63 8.70 12.35 -12.25
C TYR A 63 9.96 11.61 -12.71
N GLU A 64 10.20 10.48 -12.07
CA GLU A 64 11.30 9.56 -12.26
C GLU A 64 10.77 8.23 -12.82
N TYR A 65 11.55 7.65 -13.74
CA TYR A 65 11.20 6.41 -14.44
C TYR A 65 12.28 5.33 -14.31
N ASP A 66 13.49 5.74 -13.93
CA ASP A 66 14.67 4.89 -13.72
C ASP A 66 15.20 5.12 -12.30
N HIS A 67 15.10 4.09 -11.45
CA HIS A 67 15.68 4.07 -10.11
C HIS A 67 16.51 2.80 -9.93
N TRP A 68 17.50 2.81 -9.03
CA TRP A 68 18.52 1.75 -8.95
C TRP A 68 17.97 0.37 -8.57
N ASP A 69 16.81 0.32 -7.89
CA ASP A 69 16.09 -0.93 -7.59
C ASP A 69 14.89 -1.20 -8.53
N ALA A 70 14.55 -0.22 -9.39
CA ALA A 70 13.51 -0.27 -10.42
C ALA A 70 12.14 -0.79 -9.95
N ALA A 71 11.82 -0.64 -8.65
CA ALA A 71 10.56 -1.11 -8.08
C ALA A 71 9.39 -0.18 -8.41
N ILE A 72 9.65 1.13 -8.49
CA ILE A 72 8.63 2.16 -8.72
C ILE A 72 8.90 2.84 -10.07
N HIS A 73 7.84 3.07 -10.86
CA HIS A 73 7.91 3.75 -12.16
C HIS A 73 6.89 4.88 -12.26
N GLY A 74 7.24 5.98 -12.94
CA GLY A 74 6.34 7.12 -13.14
C GLY A 74 5.96 7.78 -11.83
N PHE A 75 6.97 8.06 -10.99
CA PHE A 75 6.75 8.52 -9.62
C PHE A 75 7.61 9.73 -9.27
N ARG A 76 7.20 10.44 -8.23
CA ARG A 76 8.06 11.37 -7.49
C ARG A 76 7.75 11.21 -6.02
N GLU A 77 8.73 11.44 -5.17
CA GLU A 77 8.59 11.18 -3.75
C GLU A 77 9.27 12.23 -2.89
N THR A 78 8.85 12.30 -1.63
CA THR A 78 9.52 13.09 -0.60
C THR A 78 9.43 12.36 0.73
N GLU A 79 10.43 12.59 1.56
CA GLU A 79 10.48 12.12 2.92
C GLU A 79 10.19 13.30 3.86
N LYS A 80 9.04 13.29 4.52
CA LYS A 80 8.49 14.45 5.23
C LYS A 80 8.43 14.23 6.74
N SER A 81 9.21 15.02 7.49
CA SER A 81 9.15 15.03 8.98
C SER A 81 8.35 16.20 9.54
N ARG A 82 8.23 17.31 8.79
CA ARG A 82 7.53 18.52 9.23
C ARG A 82 6.13 18.56 8.65
N TRP A 83 5.15 18.38 9.52
CA TRP A 83 3.72 18.37 9.21
C TRP A 83 2.98 19.47 9.95
N SER A 84 1.96 20.04 9.32
CA SER A 84 0.99 20.93 10.00
C SER A 84 0.31 20.21 11.16
N GLU A 85 -0.29 20.98 12.08
CA GLU A 85 -1.02 20.39 13.22
C GLU A 85 -2.17 19.49 12.75
N ALA A 86 -2.91 19.93 11.73
CA ALA A 86 -4.02 19.16 11.15
C ALA A 86 -3.54 17.83 10.54
N SER A 87 -2.48 17.85 9.73
CA SER A 87 -1.91 16.61 9.17
C SER A 87 -1.29 15.71 10.24
N ARG A 88 -0.68 16.29 11.28
CA ARG A 88 -0.16 15.51 12.41
C ARG A 88 -1.27 14.78 13.16
N ALA A 89 -2.45 15.39 13.34
CA ALA A 89 -3.60 14.72 13.94
C ALA A 89 -4.05 13.51 13.09
N ILE A 90 -4.02 13.62 11.76
CA ILE A 90 -4.31 12.50 10.85
C ILE A 90 -3.26 11.38 11.03
N LEU A 91 -1.97 11.72 11.05
CA LEU A 91 -0.89 10.74 11.25
C LEU A 91 -0.97 10.06 12.62
N GLN A 92 -1.39 10.77 13.67
CA GLN A 92 -1.65 10.17 14.99
C GLN A 92 -2.80 9.17 14.94
N ARG A 93 -3.88 9.46 14.18
CA ARG A 93 -4.96 8.47 13.96
C ARG A 93 -4.43 7.23 13.23
N VAL A 94 -3.55 7.40 12.24
CA VAL A 94 -2.89 6.26 11.56
C VAL A 94 -2.04 5.47 12.55
N GLN A 95 -1.27 6.15 13.39
CA GLN A 95 -0.45 5.52 14.44
C GLN A 95 -1.31 4.61 15.33
N VAL A 96 -2.37 5.17 15.92
CA VAL A 96 -3.29 4.45 16.82
C VAL A 96 -4.01 3.30 16.10
N ALA A 97 -4.35 3.48 14.82
CA ALA A 97 -5.09 2.49 14.05
C ALA A 97 -4.25 1.28 13.61
N ALA A 98 -2.96 1.48 13.36
CA ALA A 98 -2.14 0.50 12.65
C ALA A 98 -1.01 -0.09 13.48
N PHE A 99 -0.45 0.66 14.42
CA PHE A 99 0.79 0.31 15.11
C PHE A 99 0.50 -0.06 16.58
N GLY A 100 1.11 -1.17 17.02
CA GLY A 100 0.91 -1.71 18.36
C GLY A 100 1.63 -0.90 19.47
N PRO A 101 1.28 -1.13 20.75
CA PRO A 101 2.02 -0.58 21.87
C PRO A 101 3.51 -0.97 21.80
N GLY A 102 4.40 0.02 21.75
CA GLY A 102 5.86 -0.20 21.64
C GLY A 102 6.43 -0.10 20.22
N GLN A 103 5.58 -0.05 19.18
CA GLN A 103 6.07 0.25 17.83
C GLN A 103 6.29 1.75 17.66
N THR A 104 7.55 2.13 17.45
CA THR A 104 7.92 3.50 17.11
C THR A 104 7.78 3.69 15.60
N LEU A 105 7.14 4.78 15.18
CA LEU A 105 7.09 5.17 13.77
C LEU A 105 8.47 5.61 13.29
N LEU A 106 8.87 5.13 12.12
CA LEU A 106 9.98 5.70 11.38
C LEU A 106 9.61 7.12 10.95
N SER A 107 10.53 8.05 11.22
CA SER A 107 10.49 9.42 10.73
C SER A 107 11.77 9.64 9.94
N PRO A 108 11.72 10.19 8.72
CA PRO A 108 10.57 10.82 8.03
C PRO A 108 9.43 9.87 7.58
N VAL A 109 8.25 10.44 7.28
CA VAL A 109 7.12 9.74 6.65
C VAL A 109 7.26 9.82 5.13
N HIS A 110 7.16 8.67 4.46
CA HIS A 110 7.30 8.58 3.02
C HIS A 110 6.03 9.06 2.31
N VAL A 111 6.18 9.99 1.37
CA VAL A 111 5.08 10.45 0.51
C VAL A 111 5.44 10.14 -0.93
N LEU A 112 4.60 9.33 -1.57
CA LEU A 112 4.79 8.87 -2.94
C LEU A 112 3.66 9.41 -3.83
N ASP A 113 4.00 10.02 -4.96
CA ASP A 113 3.08 10.52 -5.97
C ASP A 113 3.32 9.76 -7.28
N LEU A 114 2.36 8.92 -7.65
CA LEU A 114 2.34 8.19 -8.90
C LEU A 114 1.52 8.96 -9.93
N GLU A 115 2.06 9.14 -11.13
CA GLU A 115 1.27 9.62 -12.25
C GLU A 115 0.28 8.55 -12.73
N PRO A 116 -0.67 8.87 -13.65
CA PRO A 116 -1.64 7.90 -14.14
C PRO A 116 -1.03 6.61 -14.72
N GLN A 117 0.10 6.73 -15.41
CA GLN A 117 0.86 5.60 -15.96
C GLN A 117 1.82 4.97 -14.94
N GLY A 118 2.01 5.61 -13.78
CA GLY A 118 2.94 5.16 -12.74
C GLY A 118 2.44 3.92 -12.02
N TYR A 119 3.35 3.05 -11.59
CA TYR A 119 3.03 1.78 -10.95
C TYR A 119 4.17 1.32 -10.05
N ILE A 120 3.89 0.32 -9.22
CA ILE A 120 4.89 -0.29 -8.33
C ILE A 120 4.93 -1.78 -8.65
N LYS A 121 6.11 -2.31 -8.98
CA LYS A 121 6.35 -3.74 -9.21
C LYS A 121 6.31 -4.54 -7.90
N PRO A 122 6.14 -5.87 -7.98
CA PRO A 122 6.21 -6.74 -6.81
C PRO A 122 7.53 -6.58 -6.06
N HIS A 123 7.45 -6.21 -4.79
CA HIS A 123 8.61 -6.09 -3.91
C HIS A 123 8.22 -6.33 -2.44
N VAL A 124 9.23 -6.56 -1.59
CA VAL A 124 9.09 -6.61 -0.13
C VAL A 124 9.93 -5.47 0.44
N ASP A 125 9.34 -4.62 1.27
CA ASP A 125 10.08 -3.52 1.92
C ASP A 125 11.27 -4.06 2.71
N SER A 126 12.42 -3.37 2.59
CA SER A 126 13.67 -3.80 3.24
C SER A 126 13.48 -3.98 4.74
N VAL A 127 13.78 -5.18 5.25
CA VAL A 127 13.74 -5.51 6.68
C VAL A 127 14.77 -4.71 7.49
N LYS A 128 15.80 -4.16 6.84
CA LYS A 128 16.82 -3.32 7.47
C LYS A 128 16.29 -1.93 7.85
N PHE A 129 15.25 -1.46 7.17
CA PHE A 129 14.76 -0.08 7.30
C PHE A 129 13.27 -0.01 7.64
N CYS A 130 12.53 -1.12 7.56
CA CYS A 130 11.12 -1.18 7.88
C CYS A 130 10.86 -2.36 8.82
N GLY A 131 10.29 -2.09 10.00
CA GLY A 131 9.88 -3.11 10.97
C GLY A 131 8.66 -3.91 10.53
N ALA A 132 7.92 -4.47 11.49
CA ALA A 132 6.84 -5.42 11.22
C ALA A 132 5.55 -4.82 10.65
N THR A 133 5.42 -3.49 10.52
CA THR A 133 4.16 -2.86 10.10
C THR A 133 4.36 -1.71 9.11
N ILE A 134 3.56 -1.74 8.04
CA ILE A 134 3.42 -0.69 7.03
C ILE A 134 1.97 -0.24 7.04
N ALA A 135 1.74 1.07 7.08
CA ALA A 135 0.41 1.66 7.03
C ALA A 135 0.39 2.79 6.00
N GLY A 136 -0.45 2.68 4.97
CA GLY A 136 -0.49 3.65 3.89
C GLY A 136 -1.88 4.25 3.66
N LEU A 137 -1.93 5.58 3.62
CA LEU A 137 -3.10 6.33 3.17
C LEU A 137 -3.09 6.44 1.64
N SER A 138 -4.25 6.34 1.01
CA SER A 138 -4.42 6.54 -0.44
C SER A 138 -5.23 7.81 -0.71
N LEU A 139 -4.79 8.64 -1.64
CA LEU A 139 -5.41 9.92 -2.01
C LEU A 139 -5.60 10.02 -3.54
N LEU A 140 -6.48 10.94 -3.94
CA LEU A 140 -6.79 11.34 -5.33
C LEU A 140 -7.52 10.29 -6.19
N SER A 141 -6.89 9.15 -6.49
CA SER A 141 -7.46 8.14 -7.39
C SER A 141 -7.37 6.73 -6.81
N PRO A 142 -8.33 5.84 -7.13
CA PRO A 142 -8.28 4.46 -6.66
C PRO A 142 -7.14 3.67 -7.29
N SER A 143 -6.72 2.60 -6.62
CA SER A 143 -5.79 1.61 -7.16
C SER A 143 -6.05 0.22 -6.58
N VAL A 144 -5.43 -0.80 -7.17
CA VAL A 144 -5.39 -2.15 -6.60
C VAL A 144 -3.97 -2.43 -6.13
N MET A 145 -3.84 -2.81 -4.87
CA MET A 145 -2.62 -3.43 -4.36
C MET A 145 -2.76 -4.94 -4.45
N ARG A 146 -1.81 -5.63 -5.09
CA ARG A 146 -1.78 -7.09 -5.12
C ARG A 146 -0.66 -7.59 -4.22
N LEU A 147 -0.97 -8.59 -3.41
CA LEU A 147 -0.05 -9.29 -2.54
C LEU A 147 0.16 -10.70 -3.11
N VAL A 148 1.40 -11.13 -3.30
CA VAL A 148 1.73 -12.49 -3.79
C VAL A 148 2.81 -13.10 -2.92
N HIS A 149 2.57 -14.31 -2.40
CA HIS A 149 3.53 -15.00 -1.56
C HIS A 149 4.82 -15.27 -2.32
N THR A 150 5.95 -14.90 -1.74
CA THR A 150 7.27 -14.89 -2.40
C THR A 150 7.74 -16.29 -2.80
N GLN A 151 7.29 -17.33 -2.09
CA GLN A 151 7.65 -18.74 -2.36
C GLN A 151 6.51 -19.54 -2.99
N GLU A 152 5.27 -19.04 -2.96
CA GLU A 152 4.08 -19.79 -3.38
C GLU A 152 3.14 -18.89 -4.21
N PRO A 153 3.42 -18.67 -5.51
CA PRO A 153 2.67 -17.70 -6.32
C PRO A 153 1.16 -17.96 -6.45
N GLY A 154 0.69 -19.17 -6.11
CA GLY A 154 -0.73 -19.50 -6.02
C GLY A 154 -1.45 -18.89 -4.81
N GLN A 155 -0.71 -18.36 -3.83
CA GLN A 155 -1.24 -17.65 -2.68
C GLN A 155 -1.15 -16.14 -2.91
N TRP A 156 -2.30 -15.48 -3.04
CA TRP A 156 -2.36 -14.04 -3.30
C TRP A 156 -3.58 -13.38 -2.68
N LEU A 157 -3.48 -12.07 -2.45
CA LEU A 157 -4.58 -11.17 -2.13
C LEU A 157 -4.61 -9.99 -3.11
N GLU A 158 -5.80 -9.43 -3.33
CA GLU A 158 -5.99 -8.11 -3.94
C GLU A 158 -6.69 -7.22 -2.92
N LEU A 159 -6.19 -6.00 -2.77
CA LEU A 159 -6.73 -4.95 -1.90
C LEU A 159 -7.19 -3.78 -2.75
N LEU A 160 -8.45 -3.40 -2.64
CA LEU A 160 -8.99 -2.22 -3.30
C LEU A 160 -8.73 -0.98 -2.44
N LEU A 161 -7.93 -0.06 -2.97
CA LEU A 161 -7.49 1.15 -2.26
C LEU A 161 -8.16 2.38 -2.88
N GLU A 162 -9.32 2.76 -2.35
CA GLU A 162 -10.00 4.00 -2.74
C GLU A 162 -9.36 5.24 -2.09
N PRO A 163 -9.55 6.45 -2.66
CA PRO A 163 -9.17 7.69 -1.99
C PRO A 163 -9.80 7.79 -0.60
N GLY A 164 -8.98 8.15 0.39
CA GLY A 164 -9.34 8.21 1.80
C GLY A 164 -9.22 6.89 2.55
N SER A 165 -8.84 5.79 1.89
CA SER A 165 -8.59 4.52 2.58
C SER A 165 -7.24 4.48 3.29
N LEU A 166 -7.18 3.69 4.36
CA LEU A 166 -5.95 3.26 5.03
C LEU A 166 -5.77 1.76 4.78
N TYR A 167 -4.63 1.34 4.20
CA TYR A 167 -4.21 -0.06 4.22
C TYR A 167 -3.18 -0.30 5.32
N ILE A 168 -3.15 -1.52 5.84
CA ILE A 168 -2.18 -1.97 6.84
C ILE A 168 -1.67 -3.34 6.41
N LEU A 169 -0.35 -3.45 6.29
CA LEU A 169 0.36 -4.71 6.10
C LEU A 169 1.22 -4.94 7.34
N ARG A 170 1.06 -6.09 7.99
CA ARG A 170 1.89 -6.51 9.12
C ARG A 170 2.24 -7.99 9.04
N ASP A 171 3.24 -8.39 9.80
CA ASP A 171 3.61 -9.80 9.99
C ASP A 171 3.78 -10.55 8.63
N SER A 172 3.11 -11.68 8.41
CA SER A 172 3.25 -12.48 7.19
C SER A 172 2.89 -11.66 5.94
N ALA A 173 1.85 -10.82 5.99
CA ALA A 173 1.51 -9.94 4.87
C ALA A 173 2.61 -8.94 4.51
N ARG A 174 3.48 -8.56 5.47
CA ARG A 174 4.60 -7.64 5.27
C ARG A 174 5.91 -8.35 4.91
N TYR A 175 6.11 -9.58 5.39
CA TYR A 175 7.38 -10.30 5.25
C TYR A 175 7.36 -11.36 4.15
N ASP A 176 6.30 -12.14 4.07
CA ASP A 176 6.24 -13.34 3.21
C ASP A 176 5.59 -13.04 1.85
N PHE A 177 4.86 -11.93 1.75
CA PHE A 177 4.17 -11.49 0.54
C PHE A 177 4.87 -10.27 -0.06
N SER A 178 5.19 -10.37 -1.35
CA SER A 178 5.47 -9.18 -2.15
C SER A 178 4.20 -8.37 -2.30
N HIS A 179 4.33 -7.05 -2.43
CA HIS A 179 3.23 -6.16 -2.75
C HIS A 179 3.55 -5.30 -3.98
N GLU A 180 2.51 -4.96 -4.74
CA GLU A 180 2.60 -4.17 -5.97
C GLU A 180 1.37 -3.26 -6.11
N ILE A 181 1.51 -2.17 -6.85
CA ILE A 181 0.38 -1.31 -7.27
C ILE A 181 0.23 -1.46 -8.78
N LEU A 182 -0.89 -2.05 -9.20
CA LEU A 182 -1.10 -2.46 -10.60
C LEU A 182 -1.13 -1.26 -11.55
N ARG A 183 -0.40 -1.36 -12.67
CA ARG A 183 -0.46 -0.41 -13.80
C ARG A 183 -1.87 -0.38 -14.41
N ASP A 184 -2.21 0.67 -15.14
CA ASP A 184 -3.58 0.89 -15.63
C ASP A 184 -4.13 -0.29 -16.44
N GLU A 185 -3.32 -0.86 -17.35
CA GLU A 185 -3.72 -1.95 -18.24
C GLU A 185 -4.07 -3.24 -17.48
N GLU A 186 -3.50 -3.41 -16.29
CA GLU A 186 -3.63 -4.60 -15.44
C GLU A 186 -4.45 -4.29 -14.17
N SER A 187 -4.96 -3.07 -14.01
CA SER A 187 -5.63 -2.63 -12.79
C SER A 187 -7.06 -3.18 -12.71
N PHE A 188 -7.17 -4.37 -12.14
CA PHE A 188 -8.42 -5.06 -11.89
C PHE A 188 -8.51 -5.51 -10.44
N PHE A 189 -9.70 -5.40 -9.87
CA PHE A 189 -10.05 -6.00 -8.59
C PHE A 189 -11.04 -7.13 -8.87
N GLY A 190 -10.54 -8.36 -8.96
CA GLY A 190 -11.24 -9.46 -9.62
C GLY A 190 -11.52 -9.15 -11.09
N GLU A 191 -12.79 -9.19 -11.49
CA GLU A 191 -13.20 -8.90 -12.88
C GLU A 191 -13.46 -7.39 -13.10
N ARG A 192 -13.49 -6.59 -12.03
CA ARG A 192 -13.83 -5.17 -12.10
C ARG A 192 -12.59 -4.34 -12.44
N ARG A 193 -12.59 -3.69 -13.60
CA ARG A 193 -11.56 -2.70 -13.97
C ARG A 193 -11.58 -1.52 -13.01
N ILE A 194 -10.41 -1.12 -12.53
CA ILE A 194 -10.19 0.06 -11.68
C ILE A 194 -9.29 1.03 -12.46
N PRO A 195 -9.84 1.99 -13.22
CA PRO A 195 -9.03 2.93 -13.98
C PRO A 195 -8.05 3.70 -13.08
N ARG A 196 -6.77 3.71 -13.44
CA ARG A 196 -5.73 4.43 -12.70
C ARG A 196 -5.77 5.91 -13.05
N GLY A 197 -5.53 6.73 -12.04
CA GLY A 197 -5.22 8.15 -12.18
C GLY A 197 -3.95 8.49 -11.43
N ARG A 198 -3.66 9.80 -11.33
CA ARG A 198 -2.61 10.29 -10.43
C ARG A 198 -3.01 9.94 -9.00
N ARG A 199 -2.12 9.30 -8.27
CA ARG A 199 -2.34 8.81 -6.91
C ARG A 199 -1.24 9.28 -5.99
N ILE A 200 -1.60 9.93 -4.88
CA ILE A 200 -0.68 10.20 -3.78
C ILE A 200 -0.91 9.15 -2.69
N SER A 201 0.16 8.64 -2.11
CA SER A 201 0.14 7.86 -0.88
C SER A 201 1.04 8.45 0.20
N VAL A 202 0.58 8.35 1.44
CA VAL A 202 1.34 8.72 2.64
C VAL A 202 1.59 7.45 3.44
N ILE A 203 2.84 6.99 3.47
CA ILE A 203 3.24 5.67 3.98
C ILE A 203 4.01 5.84 5.29
N CYS A 204 3.41 5.33 6.36
CA CYS A 204 4.02 5.20 7.66
C CYS A 204 4.60 3.79 7.81
N ARG A 205 5.77 3.68 8.44
CA ARG A 205 6.47 2.41 8.69
C ARG A 205 6.88 2.35 10.15
N SER A 206 6.91 1.15 10.74
CA SER A 206 7.50 0.94 12.06
C SER A 206 9.03 0.91 11.96
N LEU A 207 9.75 1.34 13.00
CA LEU A 207 11.18 1.06 13.15
C LEU A 207 11.41 -0.46 13.28
N PRO A 208 12.51 -1.00 12.71
CA PRO A 208 12.96 -2.37 12.98
C PRO A 208 13.24 -2.60 14.47
N GLU A 209 12.91 -3.80 14.98
CA GLU A 209 13.10 -4.15 16.40
C GLU A 209 14.57 -4.10 16.87
N GLU A 210 15.52 -4.35 15.97
CA GLU A 210 16.97 -4.25 16.25
C GLU A 210 17.47 -2.80 16.40
N MET A 211 16.64 -1.79 16.09
CA MET A 211 16.96 -0.36 16.23
C MET A 211 16.21 0.30 17.39
N GLY A 212 16.29 -0.32 18.58
CA GLY A 212 15.88 0.31 19.84
C GLY A 212 16.64 1.63 20.12
N PRO A 213 16.18 2.46 21.08
CA PRO A 213 16.67 3.82 21.29
C PRO A 213 18.15 3.80 21.70
N GLY A 214 19.05 3.96 20.72
CA GLY A 214 20.49 3.86 20.93
C GLY A 214 21.30 3.57 19.66
N TRP A 215 20.67 3.13 18.56
CA TRP A 215 21.39 2.91 17.31
C TRP A 215 21.55 4.22 16.50
N PRO A 216 22.75 4.58 16.03
CA PRO A 216 22.93 5.75 15.18
C PRO A 216 22.17 5.54 13.86
N ALA A 217 21.47 6.57 13.39
CA ALA A 217 20.78 6.53 12.11
C ALA A 217 21.76 6.11 11.00
N PRO A 218 21.36 5.22 10.06
CA PRO A 218 22.21 4.87 8.95
C PRO A 218 22.53 6.14 8.15
N ALA A 219 23.82 6.37 7.91
CA ALA A 219 24.27 7.48 7.09
C ALA A 219 23.74 7.29 5.66
N CYS A 220 23.09 8.34 5.14
CA CYS A 220 22.66 8.45 3.75
C CYS A 220 23.84 8.42 2.78
#